data_AF-H2DFY1-F1
#
_entry.id   AF-H2DFY1-F1
#
_cell.length_a   1.000
_cell.length_b   1.000
_cell.length_c   1.000
_cell.angle_alpha   90.00
_cell.angle_beta   90.00
_cell.angle_gamma   90.00
#
_symmetry.space_group_name_H-M   'P 1'
#
loop_
_entity.id
_entity.type
_entity.pdbx_description
1 polymer ?
#
loop_
_entity_poly.entity_id
_entity_poly.type
_entity_poly.pdbx_seq_one_letter_code
_entity_poly.pdbx_strand_id
1 'polypeptide(L)'
;VMTDPYVGKLTFFRVYSGTMTSGSYVKNSTKGKRERVGRLLQMHANSRQEIDTVYSGDIAAAVGLKDTGTGDTLCGEKNDIILESMEFPEPVIHLSVEPKSKADQDKMTQALVKLQEEDPTFHAHTDEETGQVIIGGMGELYLDILVDRMKKEFNVECNVGAPMVSYRETFKSSAQVQGKFSRQSGGRGQYGDVHIEFTPNETGAGFEFENAIVGGVVPREYIPSVEAGLKDAMENGVLAGYPLIDVKAKLYDGSYHDVDSSEMAFKIAASLALKEAAKKCDPVILEPMMKVT
;
A
#
# COMPACT_ATOMS: atom_id res chain seq x y z
N VAL A 1 -24.65 1.71 -4.73
CA VAL A 1 -25.18 0.65 -3.81
C VAL A 1 -25.50 1.32 -2.47
N MET A 2 -26.43 0.81 -1.67
CA MET A 2 -26.74 1.38 -0.35
C MET A 2 -26.90 0.29 0.70
N THR A 3 -26.33 0.48 1.88
CA THR A 3 -26.51 -0.42 3.01
C THR A 3 -27.69 0.05 3.87
N ASP A 4 -28.82 -0.65 3.85
CA ASP A 4 -29.96 -0.37 4.74
C ASP A 4 -29.91 -1.26 5.99
N PRO A 5 -30.10 -0.71 7.21
CA PRO A 5 -30.06 -1.49 8.45
C PRO A 5 -31.09 -2.63 8.55
N TYR A 6 -32.24 -2.53 7.87
CA TYR A 6 -33.34 -3.49 7.99
C TYR A 6 -33.31 -4.56 6.90
N VAL A 7 -32.92 -4.18 5.69
CA VAL A 7 -33.02 -5.03 4.50
C VAL A 7 -31.64 -5.50 4.00
N GLY A 8 -30.56 -4.91 4.50
CA GLY A 8 -29.19 -5.19 4.09
C GLY A 8 -28.78 -4.41 2.83
N LYS A 9 -27.96 -5.04 1.97
CA LYS A 9 -27.43 -4.42 0.76
C LYS A 9 -28.54 -4.22 -0.29
N LEU A 10 -28.89 -2.96 -0.54
CA LEU A 10 -29.79 -2.50 -1.59
C LEU A 10 -28.97 -2.07 -2.80
N THR A 11 -29.27 -2.69 -3.94
CA THR A 11 -28.65 -2.30 -5.21
C THR A 11 -29.71 -1.68 -6.10
N PHE A 12 -29.57 -0.39 -6.37
CA PHE A 12 -30.43 0.30 -7.33
C PHE A 12 -29.99 -0.07 -8.74
N PHE A 13 -30.96 -0.39 -9.59
CA PHE A 13 -30.72 -0.71 -10.98
C PHE A 13 -31.82 -0.10 -11.86
N ARG A 14 -31.46 0.11 -13.12
CA ARG A 14 -32.39 0.52 -14.18
C ARG A 14 -32.46 -0.59 -15.22
N VAL A 15 -33.66 -1.05 -15.54
CA VAL A 15 -33.83 -2.08 -16.58
C VAL A 15 -33.86 -1.40 -17.95
N TYR A 16 -32.85 -1.65 -18.77
CA TYR A 16 -32.84 -1.10 -20.15
C TYR A 16 -33.64 -1.95 -21.13
N SER A 17 -33.58 -3.27 -21.01
CA SER A 17 -34.26 -4.21 -21.90
C SER A 17 -34.68 -5.46 -21.14
N GLY A 18 -35.83 -6.02 -21.52
CA GLY A 18 -36.42 -7.19 -20.87
C GLY A 18 -37.15 -6.86 -19.57
N THR A 19 -37.29 -7.86 -18.71
CA THR A 19 -37.95 -7.76 -17.41
C THR A 19 -37.12 -8.48 -16.36
N MET A 20 -37.16 -7.99 -15.12
CA MET A 20 -36.49 -8.64 -13.99
C MET A 20 -37.53 -9.13 -12.99
N THR A 21 -37.53 -10.43 -12.70
CA THR A 21 -38.48 -11.06 -11.79
C THR A 21 -37.83 -11.39 -10.46
N SER A 22 -38.58 -11.23 -9.38
CA SER A 22 -38.16 -11.63 -8.03
C SER A 22 -37.85 -13.14 -7.99
N GLY A 23 -36.76 -13.52 -7.32
CA GLY A 23 -36.30 -14.91 -7.24
C GLY A 23 -35.53 -15.45 -8.44
N SER A 24 -35.35 -14.65 -9.51
CA SER A 24 -34.62 -15.05 -10.71
C SER A 24 -33.09 -15.01 -10.53
N TYR A 25 -32.37 -15.70 -11.42
CA TYR A 25 -30.91 -15.65 -11.50
C TYR A 25 -30.50 -14.71 -12.63
N VAL A 26 -29.57 -13.82 -12.33
CA VAL A 26 -28.97 -12.88 -13.26
C VAL A 26 -27.46 -13.10 -13.28
N LYS A 27 -26.81 -12.75 -14.40
CA LYS A 27 -25.36 -12.76 -14.53
C LYS A 27 -24.87 -11.32 -14.50
N ASN A 28 -23.95 -11.01 -13.61
CA ASN A 28 -23.17 -9.78 -13.69
C ASN A 28 -22.15 -9.96 -14.81
N SER A 29 -22.38 -9.32 -15.96
CA SER A 29 -21.53 -9.43 -17.14
C SER A 29 -20.17 -8.76 -16.94
N THR A 30 -20.10 -7.71 -16.12
CA THR A 30 -18.84 -7.01 -15.79
C THR A 30 -17.89 -7.91 -14.98
N LYS A 31 -18.42 -8.69 -14.03
CA LYS A 31 -17.63 -9.55 -13.12
C LYS A 31 -17.68 -11.04 -13.45
N GLY A 32 -18.51 -11.44 -14.42
CA GLY A 32 -18.71 -12.83 -14.83
C GLY A 32 -19.40 -13.72 -13.78
N LYS A 33 -19.95 -13.16 -12.71
CA LYS A 33 -20.56 -13.92 -11.60
C LYS A 33 -22.07 -14.05 -11.76
N ARG A 34 -22.62 -15.20 -11.37
CA ARG A 34 -24.07 -15.42 -11.28
C ARG A 34 -24.56 -14.98 -9.91
N GLU A 35 -25.60 -14.16 -9.90
CA GLU A 35 -26.22 -13.63 -8.70
C GLU A 35 -27.71 -13.95 -8.68
N ARG A 36 -28.27 -14.09 -7.47
CA ARG A 36 -29.69 -14.38 -7.28
C ARG A 36 -30.39 -13.13 -6.79
N VAL A 37 -31.42 -12.71 -7.51
CA VAL A 37 -32.29 -11.62 -7.08
C VAL A 37 -33.22 -12.17 -6.00
N GLY A 38 -33.07 -11.69 -4.76
CA GLY A 38 -33.89 -12.15 -3.64
C GLY A 38 -35.28 -11.53 -3.67
N ARG A 39 -35.33 -10.22 -3.43
CA ARG A 39 -36.56 -9.42 -3.45
C ARG A 39 -36.35 -8.15 -4.25
N LEU A 40 -37.42 -7.65 -4.87
CA LEU A 40 -37.43 -6.38 -5.58
C LEU A 40 -38.30 -5.40 -4.80
N LEU A 41 -37.77 -4.18 -4.64
CA LEU A 41 -38.40 -3.11 -3.88
C LEU A 41 -38.50 -1.87 -4.76
N GLN A 42 -39.68 -1.28 -4.80
CA GLN A 42 -39.91 0.05 -5.33
C GLN A 42 -39.99 1.03 -4.16
N MET A 43 -39.13 2.04 -4.20
CA MET A 43 -39.05 3.07 -3.16
C MET A 43 -40.04 4.19 -3.51
N HIS A 44 -41.12 4.31 -2.74
CA HIS A 44 -42.02 5.46 -2.80
C HIS A 44 -41.63 6.51 -1.76
N ALA A 45 -42.26 7.69 -1.83
CA ALA A 45 -41.92 8.84 -0.98
C ALA A 45 -41.97 8.53 0.53
N ASN A 46 -42.87 7.66 0.97
CA ASN A 46 -43.06 7.31 2.38
C ASN A 46 -43.07 5.80 2.66
N SER A 47 -43.15 4.96 1.64
CA SER A 47 -43.35 3.52 1.78
C SER A 47 -42.44 2.74 0.85
N ARG A 48 -42.15 1.50 1.25
CA ARG A 48 -41.38 0.54 0.46
C ARG A 48 -42.38 -0.50 -0.04
N GLN A 49 -42.55 -0.62 -1.36
CA GLN A 49 -43.45 -1.58 -1.95
C GLN A 49 -42.64 -2.74 -2.53
N GLU A 50 -42.89 -3.97 -2.06
CA GLU A 50 -42.34 -5.17 -2.69
C GLU A 50 -43.10 -5.42 -4.00
N ILE A 51 -42.36 -5.66 -5.07
CA ILE A 51 -42.88 -5.91 -6.41
C ILE A 51 -42.33 -7.24 -6.95
N ASP A 52 -43.13 -7.96 -7.72
CA ASP A 52 -42.72 -9.26 -8.26
C ASP A 52 -41.90 -9.14 -9.54
N THR A 53 -42.19 -8.13 -10.37
CA THR A 53 -41.53 -7.94 -11.68
C THR A 53 -41.30 -6.46 -11.97
N VAL A 54 -40.11 -6.13 -12.48
CA VAL A 54 -39.73 -4.80 -12.95
C VAL A 54 -39.61 -4.84 -14.48
N TYR A 55 -40.25 -3.89 -15.16
CA TYR A 55 -40.26 -3.80 -16.61
C TYR A 55 -39.14 -2.91 -17.15
N SER A 56 -38.85 -3.02 -18.44
CA SER A 56 -37.92 -2.13 -19.13
C SER A 56 -38.34 -0.68 -19.00
N GLY A 57 -37.40 0.19 -18.63
CA GLY A 57 -37.60 1.61 -18.39
C GLY A 57 -37.69 1.97 -16.90
N ASP A 58 -38.08 1.02 -16.05
CA ASP A 58 -38.27 1.27 -14.62
C ASP A 58 -36.95 1.23 -13.82
N ILE A 59 -36.99 1.91 -12.67
CA ILE A 59 -35.92 1.93 -11.67
C ILE A 59 -36.45 1.30 -10.39
N ALA A 60 -35.72 0.30 -9.88
CA ALA A 60 -36.06 -0.39 -8.65
C ALA A 60 -34.80 -0.78 -7.87
N ALA A 61 -34.98 -1.24 -6.64
CA ALA A 61 -33.91 -1.74 -5.79
C ALA A 61 -34.00 -3.26 -5.65
N ALA A 62 -32.88 -3.95 -5.84
CA ALA A 62 -32.75 -5.39 -5.64
C ALA A 62 -32.06 -5.67 -4.30
N VAL A 63 -32.60 -6.66 -3.59
CA VAL A 63 -32.05 -7.20 -2.34
C VAL A 63 -31.41 -8.54 -2.61
N GLY A 64 -30.23 -8.77 -2.05
CA GLY A 64 -29.55 -10.08 -2.05
C GLY A 64 -28.41 -10.22 -3.07
N LEU A 65 -28.16 -9.17 -3.86
CA LEU A 65 -26.95 -9.07 -4.68
C LEU A 65 -25.74 -8.82 -3.78
N LYS A 66 -24.66 -9.58 -3.99
CA LYS A 66 -23.47 -9.54 -3.13
C LYS A 66 -22.30 -8.89 -3.82
N ASP A 67 -22.05 -9.29 -5.07
CA ASP A 67 -20.90 -8.91 -5.87
C ASP A 67 -21.21 -7.72 -6.79
N THR A 68 -22.47 -7.31 -6.97
CA THR A 68 -22.82 -6.13 -7.77
C THR A 68 -22.32 -4.84 -7.11
N GLY A 69 -21.60 -4.02 -7.88
CA GLY A 69 -21.18 -2.66 -7.53
C GLY A 69 -21.88 -1.58 -8.36
N THR A 70 -21.54 -0.32 -8.11
CA THR A 70 -22.03 0.81 -8.91
C THR A 70 -21.41 0.77 -10.31
N GLY A 71 -22.24 0.84 -11.36
CA GLY A 71 -21.80 0.79 -12.76
C GLY A 71 -21.73 -0.62 -13.39
N ASP A 72 -22.02 -1.67 -12.63
CA ASP A 72 -22.05 -3.05 -13.16
C ASP A 72 -23.27 -3.29 -14.07
N THR A 73 -23.10 -4.16 -15.08
CA THR A 73 -24.20 -4.58 -15.96
C THR A 73 -24.73 -5.96 -15.54
N LEU A 74 -26.04 -6.03 -15.29
CA LEU A 74 -26.76 -7.28 -15.01
C LEU A 74 -27.51 -7.76 -16.24
N CYS A 75 -27.26 -9.01 -16.63
CA CYS A 75 -27.76 -9.63 -17.84
C CYS A 75 -28.46 -10.96 -17.56
N GLY A 76 -29.30 -11.39 -18.49
CA GLY A 76 -29.81 -12.77 -18.51
C GLY A 76 -28.71 -13.76 -18.88
N GLU A 77 -28.77 -15.00 -18.37
CA GLU A 77 -27.71 -16.00 -18.53
C GLU A 77 -27.32 -16.32 -19.98
N LYS A 78 -28.24 -16.07 -20.93
CA LYS A 78 -28.06 -16.37 -22.35
C LYS A 78 -27.52 -15.19 -23.16
N ASN A 79 -27.58 -13.97 -22.62
CA ASN A 79 -27.26 -12.75 -23.36
C ASN A 79 -26.16 -12.00 -22.62
N ASP A 80 -24.90 -12.25 -22.97
CA ASP A 80 -23.78 -11.54 -22.37
C ASP A 80 -23.61 -10.19 -23.05
N ILE A 81 -24.01 -9.12 -22.37
CA ILE A 81 -23.91 -7.74 -22.88
C ILE A 81 -23.26 -6.92 -21.77
N ILE A 82 -22.30 -6.08 -22.14
CA ILE A 82 -21.71 -5.10 -21.25
C ILE A 82 -22.19 -3.74 -21.75
N LEU A 83 -22.91 -3.01 -20.90
CA LEU A 83 -23.31 -1.64 -21.19
C LEU A 83 -22.13 -0.70 -20.92
N GLU A 84 -22.22 0.52 -21.44
CA GLU A 84 -21.21 1.56 -21.22
C GLU A 84 -21.04 1.82 -19.71
N SER A 85 -19.81 1.66 -19.23
CA SER A 85 -19.45 1.91 -17.83
C SER A 85 -19.29 3.40 -17.59
N MET A 86 -19.71 3.87 -16.42
CA MET A 86 -19.42 5.23 -15.99
C MET A 86 -17.93 5.36 -15.65
N GLU A 87 -17.29 6.42 -16.14
CA GLU A 87 -15.96 6.82 -15.69
C GLU A 87 -16.10 7.62 -14.39
N PHE A 88 -15.33 7.25 -13.38
CA PHE A 88 -15.28 7.95 -12.11
C PHE A 88 -14.03 8.84 -12.07
N PRO A 89 -14.16 10.11 -11.63
CA PRO A 89 -13.02 10.99 -11.50
C PRO A 89 -12.07 10.50 -10.39
N GLU A 90 -10.78 10.76 -10.56
CA GLU A 90 -9.78 10.47 -9.54
C GLU A 90 -9.91 11.43 -8.33
N PRO A 91 -9.57 10.96 -7.12
CA PRO A 91 -9.62 11.78 -5.92
C PRO A 91 -8.57 12.90 -5.95
N VAL A 92 -8.96 14.11 -5.53
CA VAL A 92 -8.08 15.29 -5.54
C VAL A 92 -7.46 15.59 -4.18
N ILE A 93 -8.08 15.16 -3.08
CA ILE A 93 -7.61 15.40 -1.71
C ILE A 93 -7.42 14.07 -1.01
N HIS A 94 -6.33 13.96 -0.27
CA HIS A 94 -5.95 12.78 0.51
C HIS A 94 -5.78 13.18 1.97
N LEU A 95 -6.31 12.37 2.89
CA LEU A 95 -6.21 12.55 4.34
C LEU A 95 -5.81 11.23 5.00
N SER A 96 -5.02 11.28 6.06
CA SER A 96 -4.75 10.11 6.88
C SER A 96 -5.86 9.92 7.91
N VAL A 97 -6.24 8.67 8.13
CA VAL A 97 -7.24 8.28 9.13
C VAL A 97 -6.65 7.21 10.02
N GLU A 98 -6.70 7.48 11.32
CA GLU A 98 -6.21 6.56 12.34
C GLU A 98 -7.32 6.21 13.33
N PRO A 99 -7.50 4.92 13.66
CA PRO A 99 -8.48 4.52 14.66
C PRO A 99 -7.99 4.93 16.05
N LYS A 100 -8.87 5.41 16.92
CA LYS A 100 -8.48 5.76 18.31
C LYS A 100 -8.10 4.55 19.14
N SER A 101 -8.66 3.37 18.83
CA SER A 101 -8.40 2.14 19.56
C SER A 101 -8.13 0.98 18.59
N LYS A 102 -7.39 -0.04 19.06
CA LYS A 102 -7.15 -1.25 18.27
C LYS A 102 -8.45 -2.01 17.95
N ALA A 103 -9.45 -1.94 18.83
CA ALA A 103 -10.76 -2.57 18.59
C ALA A 103 -11.55 -1.87 17.48
N ASP A 104 -11.25 -0.60 17.23
CA ASP A 104 -11.88 0.19 16.17
C ASP A 104 -11.17 0.02 14.83
N GLN A 105 -9.95 -0.53 14.80
CA GLN A 105 -9.21 -0.79 13.56
C GLN A 105 -9.93 -1.79 12.65
N ASP A 106 -10.45 -2.89 13.21
CA ASP A 106 -11.19 -3.89 12.45
C ASP A 106 -12.52 -3.32 11.91
N LYS A 107 -13.21 -2.53 12.74
CA LYS A 107 -14.46 -1.88 12.35
C LYS A 107 -14.24 -0.80 11.29
N MET A 108 -13.16 -0.03 11.41
CA MET A 108 -12.76 0.98 10.44
C MET A 108 -12.50 0.33 9.09
N THR A 109 -11.73 -0.76 9.05
CA THR A 109 -11.47 -1.51 7.81
C THR A 109 -12.78 -1.97 7.16
N GLN A 110 -13.71 -2.53 7.95
CA GLN A 110 -15.02 -2.95 7.44
C GLN A 110 -15.89 -1.77 6.96
N ALA A 111 -15.81 -0.62 7.64
CA ALA A 111 -16.54 0.59 7.27
C ALA A 111 -16.02 1.17 5.95
N LEU A 112 -14.70 1.28 5.80
CA LEU A 112 -14.05 1.79 4.60
C LEU A 112 -14.40 0.93 3.37
N VAL A 113 -14.36 -0.40 3.49
CA VAL A 113 -14.74 -1.31 2.40
C VAL A 113 -16.20 -1.08 2.00
N LYS A 114 -17.11 -0.93 2.97
CA LYS A 114 -18.53 -0.66 2.67
C LYS A 114 -18.73 0.70 2.02
N LEU A 115 -18.06 1.75 2.50
CA LEU A 115 -18.14 3.08 1.92
C LEU A 115 -17.59 3.11 0.48
N GLN A 116 -16.51 2.40 0.21
CA GLN A 116 -15.93 2.25 -1.13
C GLN A 116 -16.84 1.45 -2.08
N GLU A 117 -17.60 0.48 -1.58
CA GLU A 117 -18.63 -0.20 -2.39
C GLU A 117 -19.84 0.70 -2.71
N GLU A 118 -20.18 1.62 -1.81
CA GLU A 118 -21.27 2.57 -2.01
C GLU A 118 -20.88 3.66 -3.02
N ASP A 119 -19.68 4.23 -2.84
CA ASP A 119 -19.14 5.33 -3.64
C ASP A 119 -17.79 4.98 -4.28
N PRO A 120 -17.75 4.76 -5.61
CA PRO A 120 -16.53 4.43 -6.33
C PRO A 120 -15.56 5.62 -6.49
N THR A 121 -15.96 6.85 -6.16
CA THR A 121 -15.07 8.02 -6.15
C THR A 121 -14.25 8.12 -4.86
N PHE A 122 -14.61 7.32 -3.85
CA PHE A 122 -13.86 7.19 -2.61
C PHE A 122 -12.80 6.12 -2.76
N HIS A 123 -11.57 6.46 -2.44
CA HIS A 123 -10.47 5.50 -2.41
C HIS A 123 -9.89 5.42 -1.01
N ALA A 124 -9.75 4.20 -0.48
CA ALA A 124 -9.00 3.96 0.74
C ALA A 124 -7.88 2.97 0.43
N HIS A 125 -6.66 3.30 0.84
CA HIS A 125 -5.53 2.39 0.76
C HIS A 125 -4.67 2.54 2.01
N THR A 126 -3.90 1.50 2.32
CA THR A 126 -2.88 1.57 3.36
C THR A 126 -1.56 1.86 2.70
N ASP A 127 -0.86 2.88 3.19
CA ASP A 127 0.50 3.19 2.78
C ASP A 127 1.45 2.13 3.38
N GLU A 128 2.25 1.51 2.52
CA GLU A 128 3.16 0.42 2.91
C GLU A 128 4.36 0.93 3.73
N GLU A 129 4.75 2.19 3.56
CA GLU A 129 5.94 2.75 4.24
C GLU A 129 5.59 3.30 5.61
N THR A 130 4.45 4.01 5.72
CA THR A 130 4.03 4.64 6.97
C THR A 130 3.09 3.76 7.78
N GLY A 131 2.47 2.75 7.15
CA GLY A 131 1.44 1.91 7.76
C GLY A 131 0.12 2.65 8.05
N GLN A 132 -0.01 3.90 7.59
CA GLN A 132 -1.21 4.71 7.78
C GLN A 132 -2.27 4.34 6.74
N VAL A 133 -3.54 4.48 7.13
CA VAL A 133 -4.65 4.36 6.18
C VAL A 133 -4.91 5.74 5.59
N ILE A 134 -4.76 5.87 4.28
CA ILE A 134 -5.00 7.09 3.53
C ILE A 134 -6.35 6.97 2.83
N ILE A 135 -7.19 7.97 3.03
CA ILE A 135 -8.47 8.13 2.34
C ILE A 135 -8.38 9.28 1.33
N GLY A 136 -8.87 9.02 0.12
CA GLY A 136 -8.88 9.94 -1.01
C GLY A 136 -10.32 10.25 -1.42
N GLY A 137 -10.59 11.51 -1.75
CA GLY A 137 -11.90 11.94 -2.21
C GLY A 137 -11.87 13.19 -3.08
N MET A 138 -13.03 13.57 -3.59
CA MET A 138 -13.19 14.71 -4.51
C MET A 138 -13.10 16.08 -3.83
N GLY A 139 -13.12 16.15 -2.50
CA GLY A 139 -13.10 17.41 -1.77
C GLY A 139 -13.04 17.24 -0.25
N GLU A 140 -12.75 18.32 0.46
CA GLU A 140 -12.65 18.33 1.92
C GLU A 140 -14.00 18.00 2.58
N LEU A 141 -15.07 18.70 2.19
CA LEU A 141 -16.42 18.45 2.69
C LEU A 141 -16.87 17.00 2.48
N TYR A 142 -16.44 16.40 1.37
CA TYR A 142 -16.76 15.03 1.05
C TYR A 142 -16.12 14.06 2.04
N LEU A 143 -14.83 14.25 2.36
CA LEU A 143 -14.13 13.45 3.35
C LEU A 143 -14.67 13.67 4.76
N ASP A 144 -15.03 14.91 5.13
CA ASP A 144 -15.62 15.23 6.43
C ASP A 144 -16.94 14.49 6.66
N ILE A 145 -17.82 14.46 5.65
CA ILE A 145 -19.08 13.73 5.72
C ILE A 145 -18.83 12.22 5.85
N LEU A 146 -17.84 11.67 5.13
CA LEU A 146 -17.50 10.25 5.24
C LEU A 146 -16.99 9.89 6.63
N VAL A 147 -16.17 10.74 7.25
CA VAL A 147 -15.70 10.55 8.63
C VAL A 147 -16.85 10.63 9.63
N ASP A 148 -17.80 11.55 9.44
CA ASP A 148 -19.00 11.63 10.26
C ASP A 148 -19.92 10.41 10.08
N ARG A 149 -20.07 9.89 8.86
CA ARG A 149 -20.78 8.63 8.58
C ARG A 149 -20.11 7.44 9.27
N MET A 150 -18.78 7.35 9.25
CA MET A 150 -18.05 6.31 9.99
C MET A 150 -18.36 6.35 11.50
N LYS A 151 -18.44 7.55 12.09
CA LYS A 151 -18.83 7.72 13.50
C LYS A 151 -20.28 7.32 13.76
N LYS A 152 -21.22 7.77 12.92
CA LYS A 152 -22.67 7.58 13.16
C LYS A 152 -23.17 6.18 12.80
N GLU A 153 -22.76 5.66 11.64
CA GLU A 153 -23.27 4.40 11.10
C GLU A 153 -22.50 3.18 11.64
N PHE A 154 -21.19 3.32 11.82
CA PHE A 154 -20.31 2.21 12.20
C PHE A 154 -19.80 2.30 13.65
N ASN A 155 -20.10 3.40 14.35
CA ASN A 155 -19.66 3.67 15.73
C ASN A 155 -18.13 3.54 15.87
N VAL A 156 -17.40 4.07 14.88
CA VAL A 156 -15.93 4.07 14.82
C VAL A 156 -15.44 5.48 15.09
N GLU A 157 -14.68 5.67 16.17
CA GLU A 157 -14.00 6.93 16.40
C GLU A 157 -12.62 6.93 15.73
N CYS A 158 -12.49 7.72 14.67
CA CYS A 158 -11.22 7.96 14.00
C CYS A 158 -10.72 9.40 14.24
N ASN A 159 -9.39 9.53 14.24
CA ASN A 159 -8.71 10.81 14.11
C ASN A 159 -8.34 11.02 12.64
N VAL A 160 -8.42 12.27 12.19
CA VAL A 160 -8.07 12.67 10.83
C VAL A 160 -6.85 13.57 10.90
N GLY A 161 -5.89 13.34 10.00
CA GLY A 161 -4.65 14.11 9.92
C GLY A 161 -4.17 14.30 8.50
N ALA A 162 -3.05 15.01 8.36
CA ALA A 162 -2.32 15.04 7.11
C ALA A 162 -1.59 13.70 6.91
N PRO A 163 -1.52 13.17 5.67
CA PRO A 163 -0.66 12.04 5.35
C PRO A 163 0.79 12.33 5.72
N MET A 164 1.48 11.34 6.28
CA MET A 164 2.92 11.45 6.48
C MET A 164 3.65 11.49 5.14
N VAL A 165 4.80 12.19 5.14
CA VAL A 165 5.66 12.27 3.97
C VAL A 165 6.73 11.18 4.07
N SER A 166 6.86 10.39 3.02
CA SER A 166 7.96 9.42 2.88
C SER A 166 9.27 10.14 2.61
N TYR A 167 9.99 10.47 3.68
CA TYR A 167 11.34 10.99 3.58
C TYR A 167 12.33 9.90 3.16
N ARG A 168 13.44 10.33 2.55
CA ARG A 168 14.58 9.46 2.22
C ARG A 168 15.86 10.10 2.70
N GLU A 169 16.93 9.31 2.81
CA GLU A 169 18.25 9.83 3.17
C GLU A 169 19.23 9.64 2.00
N THR A 170 20.18 10.57 1.85
CA THR A 170 21.31 10.38 0.93
C THR A 170 22.59 11.01 1.50
N PHE A 171 23.73 10.66 0.90
CA PHE A 171 25.03 11.26 1.25
C PHE A 171 25.33 12.45 0.36
N LYS A 172 26.06 13.44 0.89
CA LYS A 172 26.49 14.62 0.13
C LYS A 172 27.94 14.54 -0.30
N SER A 173 28.79 13.94 0.53
CA SER A 173 30.23 13.79 0.27
C SER A 173 30.61 12.31 0.14
N SER A 174 31.72 12.07 -0.57
CA SER A 174 32.31 10.73 -0.63
C SER A 174 33.20 10.49 0.58
N ALA A 175 33.17 9.27 1.13
CA ALA A 175 34.10 8.87 2.16
C ALA A 175 34.52 7.40 2.04
N GLN A 176 35.79 7.17 2.35
CA GLN A 176 36.34 5.82 2.52
C GLN A 176 36.26 5.45 4.00
N VAL A 177 35.66 4.29 4.27
CA VAL A 177 35.44 3.82 5.63
C VAL A 177 35.76 2.34 5.77
N GLN A 178 36.14 2.00 7.00
CA GLN A 178 36.43 0.64 7.40
C GLN A 178 35.35 0.17 8.37
N GLY A 179 34.75 -0.98 8.06
CA GLY A 179 33.87 -1.72 8.97
C GLY A 179 34.58 -2.98 9.44
N LYS A 180 35.08 -2.98 10.68
CA LYS A 180 35.71 -4.15 11.30
C LYS A 180 34.80 -4.75 12.36
N PHE A 181 34.54 -6.04 12.24
CA PHE A 181 33.83 -6.82 13.23
C PHE A 181 34.69 -8.01 13.68
N SER A 182 35.12 -8.00 14.94
CA SER A 182 35.86 -9.10 15.55
C SER A 182 35.23 -9.45 16.88
N ARG A 183 34.66 -10.65 16.99
CA ARG A 183 34.07 -11.16 18.24
C ARG A 183 34.58 -12.57 18.52
N GLN A 184 35.28 -12.71 19.63
CA GLN A 184 35.82 -13.98 20.09
C GLN A 184 35.12 -14.36 21.41
N SER A 185 33.97 -15.04 21.31
CA SER A 185 33.18 -15.48 22.48
C SER A 185 33.31 -17.00 22.64
N GLY A 186 34.46 -17.49 23.12
CA GLY A 186 34.67 -18.87 23.61
C GLY A 186 34.37 -20.06 22.66
N GLY A 187 33.86 -19.83 21.44
CA GLY A 187 33.52 -20.82 20.41
C GLY A 187 34.03 -20.36 19.03
N ARG A 188 33.36 -20.76 17.92
CA ARG A 188 33.70 -20.29 16.56
C ARG A 188 33.80 -18.76 16.55
N GLY A 189 34.98 -18.22 16.23
CA GLY A 189 35.19 -16.79 16.11
C GLY A 189 34.35 -16.20 14.99
N GLN A 190 34.04 -14.91 15.12
CA GLN A 190 33.42 -14.13 14.07
C GLN A 190 34.37 -12.99 13.72
N TYR A 191 34.90 -13.03 12.50
CA TYR A 191 35.79 -12.03 11.94
C TYR A 191 35.28 -11.60 10.57
N GLY A 192 35.22 -10.29 10.35
CA GLY A 192 34.92 -9.69 9.06
C GLY A 192 35.43 -8.26 9.06
N ASP A 193 36.17 -7.90 8.02
CA ASP A 193 36.71 -6.55 7.85
C ASP A 193 36.51 -6.13 6.39
N VAL A 194 35.85 -5.01 6.18
CA VAL A 194 35.52 -4.50 4.85
C VAL A 194 35.85 -3.03 4.75
N HIS A 195 36.48 -2.64 3.64
CA HIS A 195 36.76 -1.26 3.30
C HIS A 195 35.93 -0.85 2.09
N ILE A 196 35.03 0.09 2.34
CA ILE A 196 34.04 0.53 1.36
C ILE A 196 34.21 2.03 1.15
N GLU A 197 34.25 2.42 -0.11
CA GLU A 197 34.14 3.80 -0.52
C GLU A 197 32.68 4.09 -0.86
N PHE A 198 32.07 5.00 -0.11
CA PHE A 198 30.72 5.48 -0.39
C PHE A 198 30.83 6.78 -1.19
N THR A 199 30.13 6.82 -2.32
CA THR A 199 30.00 8.00 -3.18
C THR A 199 28.51 8.26 -3.43
N PRO A 200 28.06 9.53 -3.40
CA PRO A 200 26.69 9.84 -3.79
C PRO A 200 26.49 9.56 -5.29
N ASN A 201 25.33 9.00 -5.65
CA ASN A 201 24.95 8.75 -7.03
C ASN A 201 24.11 9.91 -7.59
N GLU A 202 23.82 9.89 -8.90
CA GLU A 202 22.85 10.81 -9.48
C GLU A 202 21.44 10.60 -8.90
N THR A 203 20.64 11.67 -8.84
CA THR A 203 19.30 11.62 -8.25
C THR A 203 18.40 10.64 -9.01
N GLY A 204 17.91 9.62 -8.31
CA GLY A 204 17.06 8.56 -8.88
C GLY A 204 17.81 7.38 -9.52
N ALA A 205 19.14 7.34 -9.42
CA ALA A 205 19.94 6.20 -9.89
C ALA A 205 19.94 5.01 -8.89
N GLY A 206 19.49 5.24 -7.65
CA GLY A 206 19.30 4.17 -6.66
C GLY A 206 20.61 3.66 -6.05
N PHE A 207 20.60 2.41 -5.58
CA PHE A 207 21.76 1.77 -4.95
C PHE A 207 22.62 1.00 -5.96
N GLU A 208 23.88 1.40 -6.11
CA GLU A 208 24.86 0.71 -6.94
C GLU A 208 25.96 0.09 -6.10
N PHE A 209 26.20 -1.21 -6.29
CA PHE A 209 27.31 -1.92 -5.66
C PHE A 209 28.39 -2.25 -6.70
N GLU A 210 29.59 -1.70 -6.52
CA GLU A 210 30.75 -1.96 -7.37
C GLU A 210 31.77 -2.82 -6.61
N ASN A 211 32.03 -4.02 -7.12
CA ASN A 211 33.07 -4.89 -6.59
C ASN A 211 34.41 -4.60 -7.26
N ALA A 212 35.33 -3.96 -6.52
CA ALA A 212 36.68 -3.62 -6.97
C ALA A 212 37.76 -4.44 -6.25
N ILE A 213 37.42 -5.59 -5.66
CA ILE A 213 38.38 -6.43 -4.93
C ILE A 213 39.42 -6.99 -5.89
N VAL A 214 40.70 -6.73 -5.59
CA VAL A 214 41.86 -7.27 -6.31
C VAL A 214 42.55 -8.32 -5.44
N GLY A 215 42.95 -9.47 -6.02
CA GLY A 215 43.79 -10.45 -5.32
C GLY A 215 43.08 -11.42 -4.38
N GLY A 216 41.74 -11.43 -4.31
CA GLY A 216 40.99 -12.42 -3.53
C GLY A 216 41.06 -12.21 -2.02
N VAL A 217 41.36 -10.99 -1.57
CA VAL A 217 41.45 -10.60 -0.14
C VAL A 217 40.09 -10.74 0.58
N VAL A 218 38.99 -10.79 -0.16
CA VAL A 218 37.71 -11.30 0.34
C VAL A 218 37.26 -12.41 -0.61
N PRO A 219 37.04 -13.64 -0.12
CA PRO A 219 36.48 -14.72 -0.92
C PRO A 219 35.17 -14.31 -1.60
N ARG A 220 35.00 -14.69 -2.87
CA ARG A 220 33.81 -14.33 -3.67
C ARG A 220 32.50 -14.81 -3.06
N GLU A 221 32.55 -15.81 -2.20
CA GLU A 221 31.41 -16.36 -1.46
C GLU A 221 30.84 -15.36 -0.44
N TYR A 222 31.65 -14.46 0.12
CA TYR A 222 31.21 -13.50 1.14
C TYR A 222 30.75 -12.16 0.56
N ILE A 223 31.02 -11.88 -0.72
CA ILE A 223 30.66 -10.61 -1.38
C ILE A 223 29.14 -10.39 -1.41
N PRO A 224 28.30 -11.39 -1.74
CA PRO A 224 26.84 -11.25 -1.66
C PRO A 224 26.35 -10.98 -0.22
N SER A 225 27.03 -11.51 0.79
CA SER A 225 26.69 -11.26 2.20
C SER A 225 26.99 -9.82 2.62
N VAL A 226 28.06 -9.21 2.07
CA VAL A 226 28.37 -7.79 2.26
C VAL A 226 27.32 -6.91 1.58
N GLU A 227 26.94 -7.23 0.34
CA GLU A 227 25.89 -6.51 -0.39
C GLU A 227 24.54 -6.58 0.34
N ALA A 228 24.15 -7.77 0.82
CA ALA A 228 22.95 -7.95 1.63
C ALA A 228 23.03 -7.18 2.95
N GLY A 229 24.21 -7.13 3.59
CA GLY A 229 24.43 -6.36 4.81
C GLY A 229 24.35 -4.84 4.61
N LEU A 230 24.72 -4.35 3.43
CA LEU A 230 24.52 -2.96 3.03
C LEU A 230 23.04 -2.68 2.76
N LYS A 231 22.36 -3.52 1.97
CA LYS A 231 20.93 -3.35 1.66
C LYS A 231 20.07 -3.30 2.92
N ASP A 232 20.23 -4.26 3.83
CA ASP A 232 19.50 -4.29 5.11
C ASP A 232 19.81 -3.06 5.98
N ALA A 233 21.06 -2.60 5.97
CA ALA A 233 21.46 -1.42 6.73
C ALA A 233 20.98 -0.12 6.08
N MET A 234 20.72 -0.11 4.76
CA MET A 234 20.19 1.04 4.04
C MET A 234 18.69 1.20 4.20
N GLU A 235 17.95 0.11 4.44
CA GLU A 235 16.52 0.20 4.80
C GLU A 235 16.31 1.01 6.09
N ASN A 236 17.22 0.87 7.05
CA ASN A 236 17.23 1.63 8.29
C ASN A 236 18.28 2.74 8.21
N GLY A 237 17.89 3.92 7.69
CA GLY A 237 18.76 5.09 7.57
C GLY A 237 19.50 5.46 8.85
N VAL A 238 20.54 6.28 8.68
CA VAL A 238 21.47 6.56 9.78
C VAL A 238 21.11 7.83 10.55
N LEU A 239 20.30 8.72 9.96
CA LEU A 239 19.92 9.99 10.57
C LEU A 239 18.59 9.89 11.35
N ALA A 240 17.51 9.56 10.66
CA ALA A 240 16.14 9.50 11.17
C ALA A 240 15.49 8.13 10.94
N GLY A 241 16.23 7.17 10.37
CA GLY A 241 15.76 5.81 10.12
C GLY A 241 14.98 5.65 8.82
N TYR A 242 15.04 6.63 7.92
CA TYR A 242 14.41 6.54 6.60
C TYR A 242 15.31 5.81 5.59
N PRO A 243 14.75 5.16 4.56
CA PRO A 243 15.56 4.43 3.61
C PRO A 243 16.59 5.32 2.90
N LEU A 244 17.83 4.86 2.86
CA LEU A 244 18.96 5.53 2.21
C LEU A 244 18.97 5.21 0.71
N ILE A 245 18.94 6.23 -0.13
CA ILE A 245 18.88 6.11 -1.60
C ILE A 245 19.99 6.94 -2.27
N ASP A 246 20.22 6.65 -3.56
CA ASP A 246 21.21 7.34 -4.40
C ASP A 246 22.64 7.25 -3.84
N VAL A 247 23.04 6.05 -3.44
CA VAL A 247 24.38 5.78 -2.92
C VAL A 247 25.05 4.67 -3.71
N LYS A 248 26.28 4.95 -4.14
CA LYS A 248 27.17 3.99 -4.76
C LYS A 248 28.18 3.52 -3.73
N ALA A 249 28.24 2.21 -3.51
CA ALA A 249 29.16 1.55 -2.60
C ALA A 249 30.19 0.76 -3.39
N LYS A 250 31.47 1.15 -3.29
CA LYS A 250 32.58 0.48 -3.93
C LYS A 250 33.41 -0.28 -2.90
N LEU A 251 33.38 -1.61 -2.96
CA LEU A 251 34.19 -2.47 -2.10
C LEU A 251 35.57 -2.64 -2.73
N TYR A 252 36.60 -2.02 -2.15
CA TYR A 252 37.95 -1.99 -2.73
C TYR A 252 38.96 -2.83 -1.96
N ASP A 253 38.76 -3.01 -0.66
CA ASP A 253 39.68 -3.79 0.21
C ASP A 253 38.91 -4.47 1.35
N GLY A 254 39.56 -5.37 2.06
CA GLY A 254 39.00 -6.07 3.21
C GLY A 254 40.01 -7.01 3.86
N SER A 255 39.62 -7.70 4.92
CA SER A 255 40.42 -8.80 5.45
C SER A 255 39.56 -9.94 5.96
N TYR A 256 40.06 -11.16 5.77
CA TYR A 256 39.41 -12.38 6.25
C TYR A 256 40.41 -13.24 7.04
N HIS A 257 39.87 -14.06 7.93
CA HIS A 257 40.60 -15.06 8.70
C HIS A 257 40.09 -16.46 8.34
N ASP A 258 40.97 -17.41 8.02
CA ASP A 258 40.59 -18.72 7.47
C ASP A 258 39.64 -19.53 8.36
N VAL A 259 39.74 -19.35 9.69
CA VAL A 259 38.99 -20.17 10.67
C VAL A 259 37.82 -19.43 11.31
N ASP A 260 37.92 -18.09 11.39
CA ASP A 260 36.98 -17.25 12.14
C ASP A 260 36.10 -16.38 11.22
N SER A 261 36.30 -16.44 9.90
CA SER A 261 35.43 -15.72 8.96
C SER A 261 34.07 -16.38 8.85
N SER A 262 33.02 -15.56 8.84
CA SER A 262 31.65 -16.03 8.62
C SER A 262 30.86 -15.03 7.79
N GLU A 263 29.90 -15.51 7.01
CA GLU A 263 28.98 -14.68 6.23
C GLU A 263 28.30 -13.61 7.10
N MET A 264 27.89 -14.02 8.31
CA MET A 264 27.25 -13.11 9.26
C MET A 264 28.19 -12.04 9.80
N ALA A 265 29.49 -12.35 9.96
CA ALA A 265 30.48 -11.36 10.36
C ALA A 265 30.70 -10.30 9.27
N PHE A 266 30.76 -10.71 8.00
CA PHE A 266 30.85 -9.79 6.85
C PHE A 266 29.60 -8.93 6.69
N LYS A 267 28.41 -9.50 6.92
CA LYS A 267 27.14 -8.77 6.94
C LYS A 267 27.15 -7.65 7.99
N ILE A 268 27.58 -7.97 9.22
CA ILE A 268 27.66 -6.99 10.32
C ILE A 268 28.75 -5.95 10.05
N ALA A 269 29.90 -6.37 9.51
CA ALA A 269 30.99 -5.48 9.13
C ALA A 269 30.53 -4.43 8.12
N ALA A 270 29.72 -4.83 7.12
CA ALA A 270 29.10 -3.93 6.15
C ALA A 270 28.16 -2.91 6.79
N SER A 271 27.30 -3.35 7.73
CA SER A 271 26.40 -2.44 8.46
C SER A 271 27.17 -1.46 9.37
N LEU A 272 28.31 -1.88 9.93
CA LEU A 272 29.20 -0.99 10.70
C LEU A 272 29.92 0.03 9.80
N ALA A 273 30.35 -0.39 8.61
CA ALA A 273 30.93 0.50 7.62
C ALA A 273 29.94 1.61 7.23
N LEU A 274 28.66 1.29 6.99
CA LEU A 274 27.63 2.28 6.68
C LEU A 274 27.44 3.30 7.82
N LYS A 275 27.45 2.85 9.09
CA LYS A 275 27.33 3.75 10.26
C LYS A 275 28.53 4.70 10.39
N GLU A 276 29.73 4.22 10.10
CA GLU A 276 30.92 5.06 10.09
C GLU A 276 30.94 6.01 8.86
N ALA A 277 30.38 5.59 7.72
CA ALA A 277 30.20 6.44 6.55
C ALA A 277 29.29 7.62 6.86
N ALA A 278 28.15 7.39 7.49
CA ALA A 278 27.20 8.45 7.82
C ALA A 278 27.77 9.55 8.73
N LYS A 279 28.78 9.27 9.55
CA LYS A 279 29.45 10.31 10.37
C LYS A 279 30.37 11.22 9.53
N LYS A 280 30.80 10.76 8.36
CA LYS A 280 31.79 11.43 7.51
C LYS A 280 31.20 11.97 6.20
N CYS A 281 30.09 11.41 5.73
CA CYS A 281 29.49 11.68 4.42
C CYS A 281 28.42 12.79 4.42
N ASP A 282 28.24 13.53 5.52
CA ASP A 282 27.22 14.57 5.71
C ASP A 282 25.83 14.17 5.17
N PRO A 283 25.14 13.21 5.83
CA PRO A 283 23.84 12.72 5.40
C PRO A 283 22.78 13.83 5.40
N VAL A 284 21.96 13.87 4.35
CA VAL A 284 20.86 14.83 4.15
C VAL A 284 19.54 14.09 3.94
N ILE A 285 18.44 14.74 4.32
CA ILE A 285 17.08 14.24 4.11
C ILE A 285 16.57 14.76 2.77
N LEU A 286 15.95 13.86 2.00
CA LEU A 286 15.26 14.12 0.76
C LEU A 286 13.75 14.04 0.99
N GLU A 287 13.03 14.95 0.33
CA GLU A 287 11.56 14.99 0.31
C GLU A 287 11.05 14.65 -1.11
N PRO A 288 9.86 14.03 -1.22
CA PRO A 288 9.28 13.73 -2.53
C PRO A 288 8.83 15.01 -3.22
N MET A 289 9.27 15.19 -4.46
CA MET A 289 8.89 16.32 -5.31
C MET A 289 7.86 15.87 -6.35
N MET A 290 6.65 16.40 -6.26
CA MET A 290 5.56 16.09 -7.19
C MET A 290 5.51 17.12 -8.31
N LYS A 291 5.38 16.64 -9.55
CA LYS A 291 5.12 17.51 -10.71
C LYS A 291 3.62 17.79 -10.78
N VAL A 292 3.22 19.00 -10.42
CA VAL A 292 1.85 19.47 -10.61
C VAL A 292 1.71 19.99 -12.04
N THR A 293 0.75 19.43 -12.80
CA THR A 293 0.43 19.85 -14.18
C THR A 293 -0.84 20.66 -14.23
#